data_AF-A0A7X7ZFV5-F1
#
_entry.id   AF-A0A7X7ZFV5-F1
#
_cell.length_a   1.000
_cell.length_b   1.000
_cell.length_c   1.000
_cell.angle_alpha   90.00
_cell.angle_beta   90.00
_cell.angle_gamma   90.00
#
_symmetry.space_group_name_H-M   'P 1'
#
loop_
_entity.id
_entity.type
_entity.pdbx_description
1 polymer ?
#
loop_
_entity_poly.entity_id
_entity_poly.type
_entity_poly.pdbx_seq_one_letter_code
_entity_poly.pdbx_strand_id
1 'polypeptide(L)'
;MTTYLSLSPRAATIAAQRAVAGRLLRHGLAEQFGLASTDIRLERDGFGRPGLVGRTDVQFSISHCPEAVAVLVADAPVGVDVESIRPHDPYAARRVLAPA
;
A
#
# COMPACT_ATOMS: atom_id res chain seq x y z
N MET A 1 2.20 13.81 3.55
CA MET A 1 2.28 12.57 2.73
C MET A 1 3.63 11.92 2.94
N THR A 2 3.65 10.65 3.36
CA THR A 2 4.89 9.91 3.67
C THR A 2 4.78 8.47 3.19
N THR A 3 5.85 7.96 2.55
CA THR A 3 5.98 6.58 2.08
C THR A 3 6.87 5.77 3.01
N TYR A 4 6.39 4.59 3.39
CA TYR A 4 7.10 3.60 4.19
C TYR A 4 7.39 2.38 3.33
N LEU A 5 8.67 2.00 3.24
CA LEU A 5 9.12 0.90 2.41
C LEU A 5 9.89 -0.11 3.25
N SER A 6 9.51 -1.38 3.14
CA SER A 6 10.30 -2.51 3.64
C SER A 6 10.75 -3.35 2.47
N LEU A 7 12.05 -3.57 2.36
CA LEU A 7 12.65 -4.50 1.40
C LEU A 7 12.86 -5.86 2.05
N SER A 8 12.65 -6.92 1.29
CA SER A 8 12.92 -8.28 1.73
C SER A 8 14.12 -8.84 0.94
N PRO A 9 15.18 -9.32 1.61
CA PRO A 9 16.35 -9.87 0.94
C PRO A 9 16.09 -11.21 0.24
N ARG A 10 14.92 -11.82 0.50
CA ARG A 10 14.43 -13.04 -0.14
C ARG A 10 12.95 -12.87 -0.46
N ALA A 11 12.45 -13.61 -1.44
CA ALA A 11 11.01 -13.66 -1.74
C ALA A 11 10.21 -14.00 -0.47
N ALA A 12 9.44 -13.03 0.03
CA ALA A 12 8.59 -13.18 1.19
C ALA A 12 7.29 -13.90 0.81
N THR A 13 6.74 -14.68 1.74
CA THR A 13 5.40 -15.26 1.57
C THR A 13 4.32 -14.16 1.64
N ILE A 14 3.14 -14.41 1.07
CA ILE A 14 1.99 -13.49 1.15
C ILE A 14 1.64 -13.17 2.61
N ALA A 15 1.73 -14.16 3.51
CA ALA A 15 1.47 -13.97 4.94
C ALA A 15 2.49 -12.99 5.57
N ALA A 16 3.78 -13.13 5.24
CA ALA A 16 4.82 -12.22 5.71
C ALA A 16 4.64 -10.81 5.15
N GLN A 17 4.33 -10.68 3.86
CA GLN A 17 4.04 -9.40 3.21
C GLN A 17 2.88 -8.67 3.89
N ARG A 18 1.75 -9.37 4.14
CA ARG A 18 0.59 -8.82 4.86
C ARG A 18 0.92 -8.38 6.28
N ALA A 19 1.73 -9.17 7.00
CA ALA A 19 2.14 -8.83 8.36
C ALA A 19 3.02 -7.56 8.39
N VAL A 20 3.94 -7.41 7.43
CA VAL A 20 4.75 -6.20 7.25
C VAL A 20 3.87 -5.00 6.90
N ALA A 21 2.94 -5.15 5.94
CA ALA A 21 2.02 -4.09 5.53
C ALA A 21 1.21 -3.56 6.72
N GLY A 22 0.67 -4.45 7.55
CA GLY A 22 -0.07 -4.07 8.74
C GLY A 22 0.80 -3.35 9.80
N ARG A 23 2.09 -3.65 9.89
CA ARG A 23 3.02 -2.92 10.79
C ARG A 23 3.35 -1.54 10.24
N LEU A 24 3.70 -1.44 8.96
CA LEU A 24 4.01 -0.17 8.31
C LEU A 24 2.81 0.78 8.32
N LEU A 25 1.60 0.28 8.07
CA LEU A 25 0.38 1.09 8.14
C LEU A 25 0.16 1.66 9.54
N ARG A 26 0.20 0.82 10.58
CA ARG A 26 0.03 1.30 11.96
C ARG A 26 1.10 2.31 12.35
N HIS A 27 2.34 2.06 11.94
CA HIS A 27 3.44 2.99 12.18
C HIS A 27 3.20 4.34 11.49
N GLY A 28 2.88 4.35 10.19
CA GLY A 28 2.65 5.59 9.46
C GLY A 28 1.43 6.37 9.92
N LEU A 29 0.34 5.69 10.30
CA LEU A 29 -0.84 6.33 10.88
C LEU A 29 -0.53 6.96 12.25
N ALA A 30 0.25 6.29 13.10
CA ALA A 30 0.65 6.83 14.38
C ALA A 30 1.61 8.01 14.22
N GLU A 31 2.61 7.90 13.35
CA GLU A 31 3.63 8.93 13.15
C GLU A 31 3.07 10.21 12.49
N GLN A 32 2.23 10.08 11.46
CA GLN A 32 1.74 11.23 10.69
C GLN A 32 0.45 11.83 11.27
N PHE A 33 -0.40 11.03 11.91
CA PHE A 33 -1.75 11.44 12.33
C PHE A 33 -2.05 11.20 13.82
N GLY A 34 -1.08 10.70 14.59
CA GLY A 34 -1.25 10.44 16.02
C GLY A 34 -2.26 9.34 16.35
N LEU A 35 -2.60 8.48 15.38
CA LEU A 35 -3.62 7.44 15.55
C LEU A 35 -3.07 6.22 16.30
N ALA A 36 -3.66 5.92 17.46
CA ALA A 36 -3.29 4.72 18.22
C ALA A 36 -3.89 3.45 17.58
N SER A 37 -3.28 2.29 17.85
CA SER A 37 -3.74 1.02 17.25
C SER A 37 -5.18 0.65 17.58
N THR A 38 -5.71 1.11 18.73
CA THR A 38 -7.09 0.91 19.16
C THR A 38 -8.09 1.71 18.34
N ASP A 39 -7.64 2.79 17.70
CA ASP A 39 -8.47 3.72 16.94
C ASP A 39 -8.55 3.33 15.46
N ILE A 40 -7.69 2.40 15.02
CA ILE A 40 -7.62 1.95 13.64
C ILE A 40 -8.71 0.90 13.40
N ARG A 41 -9.78 1.32 12.72
CA ARG A 41 -10.80 0.43 12.15
C ARG A 41 -10.76 0.57 10.64
N LEU A 42 -10.49 -0.54 9.96
CA LEU A 42 -10.42 -0.56 8.50
C LEU A 42 -11.80 -0.80 7.90
N GLU A 43 -12.09 -0.11 6.81
CA GLU A 43 -13.23 -0.38 5.93
C GLU A 43 -12.76 -0.56 4.49
N ARG A 44 -13.69 -0.95 3.62
CA ARG A 44 -13.48 -1.00 2.18
C ARG A 44 -14.63 -0.29 1.48
N ASP A 45 -14.31 0.49 0.45
CA ASP A 45 -15.33 1.08 -0.42
C ASP A 45 -15.95 0.05 -1.37
N GLY A 46 -16.89 0.49 -2.22
CA GLY A 46 -17.55 -0.36 -3.22
C GLY A 46 -16.62 -0.94 -4.29
N PHE A 47 -15.39 -0.44 -4.41
CA PHE A 47 -14.35 -0.92 -5.32
C PHE A 47 -13.28 -1.75 -4.60
N GLY A 48 -13.43 -1.98 -3.29
CA GLY A 48 -12.51 -2.76 -2.48
C GLY A 48 -11.29 -1.99 -1.97
N ARG A 49 -11.19 -0.68 -2.21
CA ARG A 49 -10.09 0.16 -1.69
C ARG A 49 -10.19 0.24 -0.17
N PRO A 50 -9.12 -0.05 0.58
CA PRO A 50 -9.14 0.06 2.03
C PRO A 50 -9.13 1.53 2.49
N GLY A 51 -9.84 1.83 3.57
CA GLY A 51 -9.91 3.14 4.21
C GLY A 51 -10.02 3.03 5.73
N LEU A 52 -10.17 4.17 6.41
CA LEU A 52 -10.41 4.25 7.86
C LEU A 52 -11.86 4.64 8.14
N VAL A 53 -12.53 3.85 8.98
CA VAL A 53 -13.91 4.14 9.42
C VAL A 53 -13.96 5.53 10.06
N GLY A 54 -14.78 6.42 9.50
CA GLY A 54 -15.03 7.75 10.06
C GLY A 54 -13.87 8.75 9.93
N ARG A 55 -12.84 8.44 9.13
CA ARG A 55 -11.68 9.33 8.90
C ARG A 55 -11.38 9.49 7.41
N THR A 56 -12.13 10.39 6.76
CA THR A 56 -11.96 10.70 5.33
C THR A 56 -10.77 11.64 5.08
N ASP A 57 -10.32 12.34 6.11
CA ASP A 57 -9.14 13.20 6.15
C ASP A 57 -7.82 12.43 6.16
N VAL A 58 -7.86 11.11 6.33
CA VAL A 58 -6.67 10.24 6.29
C VAL A 58 -6.86 9.19 5.20
N GLN A 59 -5.96 9.22 4.23
CA GLN A 59 -5.96 8.30 3.10
C GLN A 59 -4.67 7.49 3.12
N PHE A 60 -4.77 6.23 2.71
CA PHE A 60 -3.59 5.39 2.54
C PHE A 60 -3.70 4.48 1.32
N SER A 61 -2.57 3.95 0.91
CA SER A 61 -2.44 2.94 -0.14
C SER A 61 -1.37 1.94 0.26
N ILE A 62 -1.57 0.68 -0.11
CA ILE A 62 -0.67 -0.44 0.22
C ILE A 62 -0.42 -1.19 -1.08
N SER A 63 0.84 -1.44 -1.39
CA SER A 63 1.23 -2.38 -2.45
C SER A 63 2.36 -3.29 -1.94
N HIS A 64 2.42 -4.50 -2.45
CA HIS A 64 3.41 -5.48 -2.03
C HIS A 64 3.74 -6.47 -3.15
N CYS A 65 5.00 -6.88 -3.19
CA CYS A 65 5.52 -7.96 -3.99
C CYS A 65 6.43 -8.84 -3.12
N PRO A 66 6.94 -10.00 -3.61
CA PRO A 66 7.86 -10.84 -2.86
C PRO A 66 9.09 -10.11 -2.29
N GLU A 67 9.60 -9.07 -2.95
CA GLU A 67 10.80 -8.34 -2.56
C GLU A 67 10.52 -7.06 -1.77
N ALA A 68 9.28 -6.55 -1.75
CA ALA A 68 8.98 -5.26 -1.15
C ALA A 68 7.55 -5.14 -0.63
N VAL A 69 7.38 -4.31 0.41
CA VAL A 69 6.08 -3.84 0.88
C VAL A 69 6.16 -2.32 1.02
N ALA A 70 5.25 -1.62 0.36
CA ALA A 70 5.12 -0.18 0.44
C ALA A 70 3.77 0.21 1.06
N VAL A 71 3.79 1.17 1.97
CA VAL A 71 2.61 1.83 2.53
C VAL A 71 2.78 3.33 2.39
N LEU A 72 1.80 3.99 1.79
CA LEU A 72 1.75 5.43 1.64
C LEU A 72 0.60 5.98 2.47
N VAL A 73 0.87 6.99 3.30
CA VAL A 73 -0.15 7.64 4.14
C VAL A 73 -0.15 9.15 3.86
N ALA A 74 -1.33 9.73 3.71
CA ALA A 74 -1.51 11.14 3.38
C ALA A 74 -2.87 11.69 3.86
N ASP A 75 -2.98 13.01 3.83
CA ASP A 75 -4.18 13.81 4.06
C ASP A 75 -4.97 14.11 2.76
N ALA A 76 -4.59 13.44 1.67
CA ALA A 76 -5.18 13.57 0.34
C ALA A 76 -5.21 12.21 -0.38
N PRO A 77 -6.02 12.02 -1.44
CA PRO A 77 -6.04 10.78 -2.19
C PRO A 77 -4.65 10.39 -2.74
N VAL A 78 -4.21 9.18 -2.40
CA VAL A 78 -2.88 8.65 -2.78
C VAL A 78 -2.97 7.23 -3.32
N GLY A 79 -1.96 6.83 -4.10
CA GLY A 79 -1.74 5.48 -4.60
C GLY A 79 -0.25 5.15 -4.61
N VAL A 80 0.12 3.94 -4.17
CA VAL A 80 1.47 3.42 -4.28
C VAL A 80 1.43 2.06 -4.95
N ASP A 81 2.40 1.79 -5.80
CA ASP A 81 2.55 0.49 -6.43
C ASP A 81 4.01 0.02 -6.38
N VAL A 82 4.22 -1.25 -6.05
CA VAL A 82 5.53 -1.92 -6.05
C VAL A 82 5.39 -3.28 -6.69
N GLU A 83 6.28 -3.56 -7.64
CA GLU A 83 6.24 -4.76 -8.47
C GLU A 83 7.63 -5.41 -8.52
N SER A 84 7.66 -6.73 -8.65
CA SER A 84 8.91 -7.45 -8.91
C SER A 84 9.40 -7.14 -10.31
N ILE A 85 10.69 -6.82 -10.46
CA ILE A 85 11.30 -6.60 -11.77
C ILE A 85 11.35 -7.93 -12.51
N ARG A 86 10.68 -7.99 -13.67
CA ARG A 86 10.59 -9.15 -14.55
C ARG A 86 10.54 -8.71 -16.02
N PRO A 87 10.85 -9.60 -16.99
CA PRO A 87 10.61 -9.31 -18.40
C PRO A 87 9.15 -8.88 -18.63
N HIS A 88 8.95 -7.84 -19.45
CA HIS A 88 7.62 -7.33 -19.75
C HIS A 88 6.93 -8.17 -20.83
N ASP A 89 5.60 -8.19 -20.83
CA ASP A 89 4.77 -8.80 -21.87
C ASP A 89 4.33 -7.70 -22.88
N PRO A 90 4.80 -7.75 -24.15
CA PRO A 90 4.44 -6.76 -25.16
C PRO A 90 2.94 -6.68 -25.46
N TYR A 91 2.21 -7.81 -25.33
CA TYR A 91 0.77 -7.83 -25.53
C TYR A 91 0.05 -7.09 -24.42
N ALA A 92 0.43 -7.33 -23.16
CA ALA A 92 -0.12 -6.62 -22.01
C ALA A 92 0.19 -5.11 -22.09
N ALA A 93 1.43 -4.75 -22.42
CA ALA A 93 1.85 -3.36 -22.58
C ALA A 93 0.98 -2.62 -23.62
N ARG A 94 0.74 -3.22 -24.79
CA ARG A 94 -0.09 -2.61 -25.85
C ARG A 94 -1.55 -2.38 -25.44
N ARG A 95 -2.09 -3.22 -24.54
CA ARG A 95 -3.50 -3.16 -24.13
C ARG A 95 -3.73 -2.18 -22.97
N VAL A 96 -2.71 -1.94 -22.14
CA VAL A 96 -2.83 -1.15 -20.90
C VAL A 96 -2.23 0.25 -21.04
N LEU A 97 -1.15 0.40 -21.81
CA LEU A 97 -0.48 1.68 -21.98
C LEU A 97 -1.12 2.49 -23.12
N ALA A 98 -1.20 3.80 -22.93
CA ALA A 98 -1.53 4.71 -24.03
C ALA A 98 -0.40 4.72 -25.07
N PRO A 99 -0.70 5.03 -26.35
CA PRO A 99 0.34 5.32 -27.34
C PRO A 99 1.25 6.44 -26.85
N ALA A 100 2.53 6.35 -27.19
CA ALA A 100 3.53 7.37 -26.89
C ALA A 100 3.34 8.63 -27.74
#